data_AF-A0A5J9SND9-F1
#
_entry.id   AF-A0A5J9SND9-F1
#
_cell.length_a   1.000
_cell.length_b   1.000
_cell.length_c   1.000
_cell.angle_alpha   90.00
_cell.angle_beta   90.00
_cell.angle_gamma   90.00
#
_symmetry.space_group_name_H-M   'P 1'
#
loop_
_entity.id
_entity.type
_entity.pdbx_description
1 polymer ?
#
loop_
_entity_poly.entity_id
_entity_poly.type
_entity_poly.pdbx_seq_one_letter_code
_entity_poly.pdbx_strand_id
1 'polypeptide(L)'
;MQVTLGDNRMKSEWLRSQGERLRHRSSERAVAAQVIVTAEASRADLLKEMEALRRRAEDAEASLGALQERAGDAERRAVSLAAEVKAERELREVAEVAFANLSSELAQLRDQNGVLEQELLESQAVVGELDNLRLAFVHSCSQLGMKVTNDLHETTRQVLVLPTHVRALEENAMEGGIRLSFTVVRSHYEADIGVELMSEGFAEGVSPETLAAFEEEVRPDAERLLAKYKEEFLLRPPTAED
;
A
#
# COMPACT_ATOMS: atom_id res chain seq x y z
N MET A 1 95.34 61.74 111.18
CA MET A 1 93.90 61.47 111.17
C MET A 1 93.47 61.20 109.72
N GLN A 2 93.81 60.01 109.23
CA GLN A 2 93.74 59.53 107.83
C GLN A 2 92.68 58.42 107.74
N VAL A 3 91.38 58.71 107.58
CA VAL A 3 90.37 57.65 107.30
C VAL A 3 89.17 58.11 106.42
N THR A 4 88.79 59.39 106.34
CA THR A 4 87.45 59.76 105.79
C THR A 4 87.38 60.11 104.29
N LEU A 5 88.52 60.29 103.60
CA LEU A 5 88.55 60.66 102.16
C LEU A 5 88.50 59.47 101.20
N GLY A 6 88.87 58.26 101.65
CA GLY A 6 88.71 57.03 100.86
C GLY A 6 87.25 56.56 100.79
N ASP A 7 86.48 56.83 101.83
CA ASP A 7 85.11 56.31 102.02
C ASP A 7 84.09 57.02 101.10
N ASN A 8 84.26 58.33 100.85
CA ASN A 8 83.38 59.10 99.97
C ASN A 8 83.58 58.80 98.47
N ARG A 9 84.80 58.44 98.05
CA ARG A 9 85.09 58.05 96.65
C ARG A 9 84.51 56.66 96.35
N MET A 10 84.66 55.72 97.29
CA MET A 10 84.06 54.38 97.20
C MET A 10 82.52 54.46 97.15
N LYS A 11 81.91 55.35 97.93
CA LYS A 11 80.45 55.57 97.92
C LYS A 11 79.95 56.22 96.62
N SER A 12 80.70 57.16 96.04
CA SER A 12 80.41 57.77 94.73
C SER A 12 80.49 56.75 93.58
N GLU A 13 81.53 55.92 93.57
CA GLU A 13 81.70 54.85 92.58
C GLU A 13 80.67 53.74 92.76
N TRP A 14 80.29 53.40 94.01
CA TRP A 14 79.22 52.47 94.31
C TRP A 14 77.85 52.99 93.84
N LEU A 15 77.52 54.27 94.07
CA LEU A 15 76.28 54.90 93.58
C LEU A 15 76.26 54.99 92.05
N ARG A 16 77.40 55.27 91.41
CA ARG A 16 77.52 55.28 89.94
C ARG A 16 77.32 53.88 89.35
N SER A 17 77.95 52.86 89.95
CA SER A 17 77.77 51.44 89.59
C SER A 17 76.34 50.96 89.87
N GLN A 18 75.71 51.40 90.96
CA GLN A 18 74.27 51.15 91.20
C GLN A 18 73.39 51.82 90.15
N GLY A 19 73.66 53.08 89.78
CA GLY A 19 72.94 53.78 88.72
C GLY A 19 73.11 53.16 87.34
N GLU A 20 74.30 52.65 87.01
CA GLU A 20 74.57 51.89 85.79
C GLU A 20 73.87 50.53 85.79
N ARG A 21 73.88 49.80 86.92
CA ARG A 21 73.09 48.56 87.07
C ARG A 21 71.59 48.79 86.93
N LEU A 22 71.07 49.89 87.47
CA LEU A 22 69.67 50.27 87.34
C LEU A 22 69.32 50.65 85.90
N ARG A 23 70.19 51.40 85.20
CA ARG A 23 70.02 51.72 83.78
C ARG A 23 70.10 50.47 82.89
N HIS A 24 71.03 49.56 83.17
CA HIS A 24 71.14 48.29 82.46
C HIS A 24 69.89 47.43 82.67
N ARG A 25 69.43 47.25 83.90
CA ARG A 25 68.16 46.55 84.21
C ARG A 25 66.94 47.23 83.60
N SER A 26 66.91 48.56 83.55
CA SER A 26 65.83 49.32 82.89
C SER A 26 65.85 49.10 81.38
N SER A 27 67.04 49.06 80.77
CA SER A 27 67.21 48.77 79.33
C SER A 27 66.83 47.32 79.00
N GLU A 28 67.26 46.36 79.82
CA GLU A 28 66.88 44.94 79.68
C GLU A 28 65.36 44.76 79.80
N ARG A 29 64.72 45.45 80.76
CA ARG A 29 63.26 45.46 80.90
C ARG A 29 62.56 46.11 79.71
N ALA A 30 63.11 47.19 79.14
CA ALA A 30 62.55 47.83 77.96
C ALA A 30 62.64 46.91 76.73
N VAL A 31 63.78 46.22 76.55
CA VAL A 31 63.95 45.21 75.49
C VAL A 31 62.99 44.03 75.70
N ALA A 32 62.88 43.52 76.93
CA ALA A 32 61.95 42.44 77.24
C ALA A 32 60.48 42.85 77.02
N ALA A 33 60.10 44.07 77.40
CA ALA A 33 58.77 44.62 77.14
C ALA A 33 58.51 44.75 75.63
N GLN A 34 59.49 45.20 74.85
CA GLN A 34 59.37 45.26 73.40
C GLN A 34 59.18 43.87 72.78
N VAL A 35 59.93 42.86 73.25
CA VAL A 35 59.79 41.47 72.80
C VAL A 35 58.39 40.93 73.11
N ILE A 36 57.87 41.20 74.31
CA ILE A 36 56.51 40.80 74.70
C ILE A 36 55.48 41.45 73.78
N VAL A 37 55.57 42.76 73.52
CA VAL A 37 54.64 43.47 72.62
C VAL A 37 54.70 42.89 71.19
N THR A 38 55.89 42.58 70.68
CA THR A 38 56.02 41.96 69.34
C THR A 38 55.46 40.54 69.29
N ALA A 39 55.62 39.76 70.37
CA ALA A 39 55.07 38.41 70.48
C ALA A 39 53.54 38.44 70.65
N GLU A 40 52.99 39.44 71.32
CA GLU A 40 51.56 39.66 71.44
C GLU A 40 50.94 40.07 70.10
N ALA A 41 51.62 40.93 69.33
CA ALA A 41 51.20 41.29 67.98
C ALA A 41 51.20 40.08 67.03
N SER A 42 52.27 39.27 67.03
CA SER A 42 52.33 38.07 66.21
C SER A 42 51.31 37.01 66.64
N ARG A 43 51.02 36.89 67.94
CA ARG A 43 49.93 36.04 68.45
C ARG A 43 48.57 36.52 67.96
N ALA A 44 48.32 37.83 67.94
CA ALA A 44 47.06 38.39 67.44
C ALA A 44 46.89 38.12 65.93
N ASP A 45 47.95 38.22 65.14
CA ASP A 45 47.92 37.91 63.71
C ASP A 45 47.70 36.42 63.44
N LEU A 46 48.38 35.53 64.19
CA LEU A 46 48.14 34.08 64.11
C LEU A 46 46.70 33.71 64.45
N LEU A 47 46.08 34.36 65.45
CA LEU A 47 44.68 34.12 65.79
C LEU A 47 43.75 34.53 64.65
N LYS A 48 44.01 35.66 63.98
CA LYS A 48 43.25 36.08 62.79
C LYS A 48 43.41 35.09 61.64
N GLU A 49 44.63 34.59 61.40
CA GLU A 49 44.87 33.57 60.36
C GLU A 49 44.16 32.26 60.68
N MET A 50 44.19 31.80 61.93
CA MET A 50 43.48 30.61 62.37
C MET A 50 41.96 30.76 62.22
N GLU A 51 41.41 31.94 62.53
CA GLU A 51 39.99 32.19 62.34
C GLU A 51 39.61 32.27 60.86
N ALA A 52 40.46 32.86 60.01
CA ALA A 52 40.26 32.86 58.55
C ALA A 52 40.33 31.45 57.96
N LEU A 53 41.27 30.62 58.41
CA LEU A 53 41.39 29.22 58.00
C LEU A 53 40.19 28.38 58.46
N ARG A 54 39.71 28.62 59.68
CA ARG A 54 38.50 27.96 60.20
C ARG A 54 37.28 28.27 59.34
N ARG A 55 37.05 29.55 59.01
CA ARG A 55 35.94 29.94 58.12
C ARG A 55 36.03 29.28 56.75
N ARG A 56 37.23 29.23 56.16
CA ARG A 56 37.45 28.53 54.88
C ARG A 56 37.19 27.03 54.97
N ALA A 57 37.52 26.39 56.09
CA ALA A 57 37.24 24.98 56.31
C ALA A 57 35.72 24.74 56.41
N GLU A 58 35.00 25.58 57.16
CA GLU A 58 33.54 25.53 57.28
C GLU A 58 32.85 25.73 55.91
N ASP A 59 33.31 26.70 55.10
CA ASP A 59 32.81 26.93 53.73
C ASP A 59 33.08 25.74 52.79
N ALA A 60 34.26 25.11 52.92
CA ALA A 60 34.64 23.94 52.13
C ALA A 60 33.80 22.70 52.50
N GLU A 61 33.54 22.49 53.80
CA GLU A 61 32.66 21.43 54.28
C GLU A 61 31.22 21.62 53.79
N ALA A 62 30.69 22.84 53.87
CA ALA A 62 29.37 23.16 53.32
C ALA A 62 29.30 22.92 51.80
N SER A 63 30.36 23.29 51.07
CA SER A 63 30.47 23.05 49.63
C SER A 63 30.55 21.55 49.29
N LEU A 64 31.26 20.77 50.09
CA LEU A 64 31.38 19.32 49.94
C LEU A 64 30.03 18.63 50.19
N GLY A 65 29.31 19.01 51.25
CA GLY A 65 27.96 18.52 51.50
C GLY A 65 27.01 18.83 50.33
N ALA A 66 27.04 20.07 49.81
CA ALA A 66 26.23 20.45 48.65
C ALA A 66 26.63 19.70 47.35
N LEU A 67 27.89 19.29 47.20
CA LEU A 67 28.33 18.45 46.08
C LEU A 67 27.88 16.99 46.25
N GLN A 68 27.94 16.45 47.47
CA GLN A 68 27.48 15.09 47.77
C GLN A 68 25.97 14.94 47.55
N GLU A 69 25.17 15.90 48.02
CA GLU A 69 23.71 15.91 47.75
C GLU A 69 23.41 15.97 46.25
N ARG A 70 24.11 16.85 45.51
CA ARG A 70 23.98 16.92 44.05
C ARG A 70 24.39 15.63 43.35
N ALA A 71 25.45 14.96 43.83
CA ALA A 71 25.89 13.68 43.28
C ALA A 71 24.85 12.58 43.55
N GLY A 72 24.30 12.51 44.77
CA GLY A 72 23.24 11.57 45.12
C GLY A 72 21.95 11.81 44.32
N ASP A 73 21.58 13.07 44.10
CA ASP A 73 20.45 13.42 43.23
C ASP A 73 20.69 13.03 41.77
N ALA A 74 21.89 13.26 41.25
CA ALA A 74 22.27 12.86 39.90
C ALA A 74 22.24 11.34 39.73
N GLU A 75 22.73 10.59 40.73
CA GLU A 75 22.70 9.13 40.72
C GLU A 75 21.27 8.58 40.74
N ARG A 76 20.40 9.14 41.61
CA ARG A 76 18.97 8.78 41.64
C ARG A 76 18.28 9.03 40.30
N ARG A 77 18.57 10.17 39.65
CA ARG A 77 18.05 10.48 38.31
C ARG A 77 18.59 9.53 37.24
N ALA A 78 19.88 9.18 37.29
CA ALA A 78 20.48 8.24 36.35
C ALA A 78 19.84 6.85 36.45
N VAL A 79 19.55 6.38 37.66
CA VAL A 79 18.84 5.10 37.88
C VAL A 79 17.41 5.16 37.33
N SER A 80 16.67 6.25 37.59
CA SER A 80 15.32 6.43 37.04
C SER A 80 15.31 6.43 35.51
N LEU A 81 16.20 7.22 34.89
CA LEU A 81 16.32 7.29 33.43
C LEU A 81 16.74 5.96 32.82
N ALA A 82 17.63 5.20 33.47
CA ALA A 82 18.01 3.88 33.01
C ALA A 82 16.83 2.89 33.02
N ALA A 83 15.96 2.97 34.03
CA ALA A 83 14.74 2.16 34.10
C ALA A 83 13.74 2.55 33.00
N GLU A 84 13.53 3.85 32.76
CA GLU A 84 12.67 4.35 31.67
C GLU A 84 13.19 3.92 30.30
N VAL A 85 14.48 4.07 30.02
CA VAL A 85 15.09 3.64 28.75
C VAL A 85 14.94 2.13 28.55
N LYS A 86 15.02 1.33 29.63
CA LYS A 86 14.79 -0.11 29.54
C LYS A 86 13.33 -0.42 29.18
N ALA A 87 12.37 0.22 29.85
CA ALA A 87 10.95 0.02 29.57
C ALA A 87 10.59 0.42 28.12
N GLU A 88 11.12 1.55 27.63
CA GLU A 88 10.94 1.99 26.25
C GLU A 88 11.53 1.02 25.22
N ARG A 89 12.68 0.39 25.53
CA ARG A 89 13.25 -0.65 24.65
C ARG A 89 12.37 -1.89 24.59
N GLU A 90 11.86 -2.35 25.73
CA GLU A 90 10.95 -3.50 25.79
C GLU A 90 9.66 -3.22 24.99
N LEU A 91 9.08 -2.02 25.14
CA LEU A 91 7.92 -1.60 24.35
C LEU A 91 8.23 -1.53 22.85
N ARG A 92 9.40 -1.03 22.48
CA ARG A 92 9.85 -0.97 21.09
C ARG A 92 9.99 -2.37 20.47
N GLU A 93 10.58 -3.31 21.18
CA GLU A 93 10.70 -4.71 20.70
C GLU A 93 9.33 -5.33 20.46
N VAL A 94 8.37 -5.13 21.37
CA VAL A 94 6.98 -5.59 21.21
C VAL A 94 6.33 -4.94 19.99
N ALA A 95 6.51 -3.64 19.79
CA ALA A 95 5.97 -2.93 18.64
C ALA A 95 6.59 -3.43 17.32
N GLU A 96 7.90 -3.65 17.26
CA GLU A 96 8.59 -4.18 16.08
C GLU A 96 8.06 -5.57 15.68
N VAL A 97 7.82 -6.45 16.65
CA VAL A 97 7.20 -7.77 16.38
C VAL A 97 5.76 -7.61 15.89
N ALA A 98 4.97 -6.72 16.51
CA ALA A 98 3.60 -6.47 16.08
C ALA A 98 3.54 -5.93 14.63
N PHE A 99 4.45 -5.03 14.26
CA PHE A 99 4.56 -4.52 12.89
C PHE A 99 4.97 -5.60 11.89
N ALA A 100 5.89 -6.50 12.26
CA ALA A 100 6.28 -7.62 11.41
C ALA A 100 5.08 -8.56 11.15
N ASN A 101 4.30 -8.87 12.19
CA ASN A 101 3.10 -9.71 12.06
C ASN A 101 2.05 -9.05 11.16
N LEU A 102 1.73 -7.77 11.38
CA LEU A 102 0.79 -7.03 10.55
C LEU A 102 1.26 -6.94 9.09
N SER A 103 2.58 -6.79 8.86
CA SER A 103 3.13 -6.77 7.51
C SER A 103 2.95 -8.12 6.80
N SER A 104 3.11 -9.22 7.54
CA SER A 104 2.86 -10.57 7.02
C SER A 104 1.38 -10.80 6.70
N GLU A 105 0.47 -10.37 7.59
CA GLU A 105 -0.98 -10.46 7.35
C GLU A 105 -1.42 -9.63 6.14
N LEU A 106 -0.89 -8.41 5.98
CA LEU A 106 -1.14 -7.58 4.81
C LEU A 106 -0.63 -8.20 3.51
N ALA A 107 0.52 -8.87 3.54
CA ALA A 107 1.03 -9.60 2.38
C ALA A 107 0.09 -10.76 2.02
N GLN A 108 -0.32 -11.56 3.00
CA GLN A 108 -1.25 -12.67 2.79
C GLN A 108 -2.61 -12.20 2.24
N LEU A 109 -3.16 -11.11 2.76
CA LEU A 109 -4.42 -10.55 2.26
C LEU A 109 -4.30 -10.02 0.83
N ARG A 110 -3.14 -9.45 0.47
CA ARG A 110 -2.88 -9.02 -0.91
C ARG A 110 -2.82 -10.22 -1.87
N ASP A 111 -2.15 -11.29 -1.47
CA ASP A 111 -2.08 -12.51 -2.27
C ASP A 111 -3.47 -13.13 -2.46
N GLN A 112 -4.28 -13.17 -1.39
CA GLN A 112 -5.67 -13.63 -1.46
C GLN A 112 -6.54 -12.75 -2.37
N ASN A 113 -6.43 -11.43 -2.27
CA ASN A 113 -7.13 -10.52 -3.17
C ASN A 113 -6.72 -10.73 -4.63
N GLY A 114 -5.43 -10.95 -4.90
CA GLY A 114 -4.95 -11.26 -6.25
C GLY A 114 -5.56 -12.54 -6.81
N VAL A 115 -5.72 -13.58 -5.99
CA VAL A 115 -6.40 -14.83 -6.39
C VAL A 115 -7.87 -14.57 -6.71
N LEU A 116 -8.58 -13.84 -5.85
CA LEU A 116 -10.00 -13.52 -6.05
C LEU A 116 -10.23 -12.64 -7.29
N GLU A 117 -9.35 -11.68 -7.57
CA GLU A 117 -9.40 -10.86 -8.78
C GLU A 117 -9.22 -11.71 -10.04
N GLN A 118 -8.31 -12.69 -10.00
CA GLN A 118 -8.10 -13.64 -11.09
C GLN A 118 -9.31 -14.55 -11.31
N GLU A 119 -9.87 -15.13 -10.24
CA GLU A 119 -11.08 -15.95 -10.30
C GLU A 119 -12.29 -15.15 -10.83
N LEU A 120 -12.39 -13.87 -10.46
CA LEU A 120 -13.43 -12.99 -10.98
C LEU A 120 -13.28 -12.77 -12.49
N LEU A 121 -12.07 -12.53 -12.98
CA LEU A 121 -11.80 -12.38 -14.42
C LEU A 121 -12.14 -13.66 -15.19
N GLU A 122 -11.76 -14.82 -14.67
CA GLU A 122 -12.07 -16.12 -15.27
C GLU A 122 -13.59 -16.36 -15.29
N SER A 123 -14.28 -16.06 -14.19
CA SER A 123 -15.74 -16.18 -14.12
C SER A 123 -16.43 -15.24 -15.12
N GLN A 124 -15.96 -13.99 -15.25
CA GLN A 124 -16.49 -13.05 -16.23
C GLN A 124 -16.27 -13.52 -17.67
N ALA A 125 -15.13 -14.11 -17.98
CA ALA A 125 -14.86 -14.69 -19.30
C ALA A 125 -15.86 -15.83 -19.61
N VAL A 126 -16.08 -16.75 -18.66
CA VAL A 126 -17.05 -17.84 -18.80
C VAL A 126 -18.48 -17.32 -18.97
N VAL A 127 -18.87 -16.31 -18.21
CA VAL A 127 -20.20 -15.66 -18.38
C VAL A 127 -20.33 -15.06 -19.77
N GLY A 128 -19.29 -14.39 -20.28
CA GLY A 128 -19.27 -13.87 -21.65
C GLY A 128 -19.41 -14.96 -22.72
N GLU A 129 -18.76 -16.11 -22.53
CA GLU A 129 -18.92 -17.28 -23.42
C GLU A 129 -20.34 -17.85 -23.37
N LEU A 130 -20.93 -17.96 -22.17
CA LEU A 130 -22.31 -18.42 -21.98
C LEU A 130 -23.32 -17.46 -22.62
N ASP A 131 -23.11 -16.15 -22.51
CA ASP A 131 -23.96 -15.15 -23.15
C ASP A 131 -23.86 -15.25 -24.68
N ASN A 132 -22.65 -15.43 -25.23
CA ASN A 132 -22.48 -15.66 -26.66
C ASN A 132 -23.19 -16.94 -27.13
N LEU A 133 -23.06 -18.03 -26.38
CA LEU A 133 -23.73 -19.29 -26.70
C LEU A 133 -25.25 -19.14 -26.62
N ARG A 134 -25.76 -18.43 -25.61
CA ARG A 134 -27.18 -18.12 -25.47
C ARG A 134 -27.69 -17.28 -26.64
N LEU A 135 -26.95 -16.27 -27.08
CA LEU A 135 -27.31 -15.47 -28.25
C LEU A 135 -27.33 -16.30 -29.52
N ALA A 136 -26.32 -17.15 -29.74
CA ALA A 136 -26.26 -18.06 -30.88
C ALA A 136 -27.44 -19.05 -30.87
N PHE A 137 -27.79 -19.59 -29.70
CA PHE A 137 -28.96 -20.46 -29.53
C PHE A 137 -30.26 -19.72 -29.87
N VAL A 138 -30.50 -18.53 -29.29
CA VAL A 138 -31.70 -17.72 -29.55
C VAL A 138 -31.82 -17.35 -31.02
N HIS A 139 -30.71 -16.99 -31.66
CA HIS A 139 -30.66 -16.71 -33.09
C HIS A 139 -31.04 -17.95 -33.93
N SER A 140 -30.48 -19.11 -33.60
CA SER A 140 -30.77 -20.37 -34.29
C SER A 140 -32.24 -20.77 -34.15
N CYS A 141 -32.80 -20.66 -32.94
CA CYS A 141 -34.24 -20.85 -32.73
C CYS A 141 -35.08 -19.89 -33.58
N SER A 142 -34.69 -18.62 -33.64
CA SER A 142 -35.41 -17.59 -34.42
C SER A 142 -35.37 -17.90 -35.92
N GLN A 143 -34.24 -18.39 -36.45
CA GLN A 143 -34.12 -18.82 -37.85
C GLN A 143 -35.05 -20.00 -38.17
N LEU A 144 -35.32 -20.86 -37.19
CA LEU A 144 -36.29 -21.95 -37.29
C LEU A 144 -37.74 -21.51 -37.03
N GLY A 145 -37.99 -20.22 -36.82
CA GLY A 145 -39.32 -19.68 -36.49
C GLY A 145 -39.78 -19.99 -35.07
N MET A 146 -38.91 -20.53 -34.22
CA MET A 146 -39.20 -20.83 -32.82
C MET A 146 -39.02 -19.59 -31.94
N LYS A 147 -39.87 -19.48 -30.92
CA LYS A 147 -39.74 -18.46 -29.88
C LYS A 147 -39.21 -19.12 -28.61
N VAL A 148 -38.08 -18.65 -28.11
CA VAL A 148 -37.52 -19.15 -26.85
C VAL A 148 -38.46 -18.72 -25.71
N THR A 149 -39.11 -19.70 -25.07
CA THR A 149 -40.03 -19.46 -23.94
C THR A 149 -39.65 -20.34 -22.74
N ASN A 150 -40.03 -19.91 -21.54
CA ASN A 150 -39.85 -20.72 -20.32
C ASN A 150 -41.01 -21.71 -20.09
N ASP A 151 -42.01 -21.73 -20.98
CA ASP A 151 -43.15 -22.63 -20.87
C ASP A 151 -42.87 -23.92 -21.66
N LEU A 152 -42.80 -25.03 -20.92
CA LEU A 152 -42.58 -26.35 -21.51
C LEU A 152 -43.70 -26.72 -22.48
N HIS A 153 -44.95 -26.37 -22.20
CA HIS A 153 -46.07 -26.75 -23.07
C HIS A 153 -46.01 -26.00 -24.41
N GLU A 154 -45.66 -24.72 -24.37
CA GLU A 154 -45.46 -23.90 -25.57
C GLU A 154 -44.25 -24.39 -26.38
N THR A 155 -43.16 -24.73 -25.70
CA THR A 155 -41.97 -25.32 -26.34
C THR A 155 -42.32 -26.63 -27.06
N THR A 156 -43.06 -27.53 -26.41
CA THR A 156 -43.52 -28.79 -27.01
C THR A 156 -44.40 -28.55 -28.24
N ARG A 157 -45.31 -27.57 -28.18
CA ARG A 157 -46.12 -27.19 -29.35
C ARG A 157 -45.24 -26.71 -30.51
N GLN A 158 -44.28 -25.84 -30.24
CA GLN A 158 -43.35 -25.34 -31.26
C GLN A 158 -42.49 -26.44 -31.88
N VAL A 159 -42.02 -27.40 -31.07
CA VAL A 159 -41.27 -28.57 -31.58
C VAL A 159 -42.12 -29.42 -32.52
N LEU A 160 -43.42 -29.60 -32.23
CA LEU A 160 -44.33 -30.38 -33.09
C LEU A 160 -44.55 -29.72 -34.47
N VAL A 161 -44.53 -28.40 -34.57
CA VAL A 161 -44.64 -27.68 -35.86
C VAL A 161 -43.30 -27.42 -36.55
N LEU A 162 -42.18 -27.73 -35.89
CA LEU A 162 -40.83 -27.53 -36.42
C LEU A 162 -40.61 -28.18 -37.80
N PRO A 163 -40.99 -29.46 -38.05
CA PRO A 163 -40.74 -30.10 -39.34
C PRO A 163 -41.44 -29.38 -40.50
N THR A 164 -42.66 -28.87 -40.26
CA THR A 164 -43.42 -28.09 -41.23
C THR A 164 -42.74 -26.76 -41.54
N HIS A 165 -42.19 -26.09 -40.52
CA HIS A 165 -41.46 -24.83 -40.69
C HIS A 165 -40.14 -25.03 -41.42
N VAL A 166 -39.39 -26.09 -41.09
CA VAL A 166 -38.15 -26.47 -41.78
C VAL A 166 -38.42 -26.76 -43.24
N ARG A 167 -39.48 -27.51 -43.56
CA ARG A 167 -39.89 -27.76 -44.95
C ARG A 167 -40.18 -26.48 -45.71
N ALA A 168 -40.90 -25.54 -45.11
CA ALA A 168 -41.17 -24.25 -45.74
C ALA A 168 -39.88 -23.44 -46.00
N LEU A 169 -38.92 -23.49 -45.07
CA LEU A 169 -37.60 -22.87 -45.25
C LEU A 169 -36.79 -23.53 -46.38
N GLU A 170 -36.79 -24.86 -46.46
CA GLU A 170 -36.13 -25.61 -47.54
C GLU A 170 -36.73 -25.28 -48.91
N GLU A 171 -38.06 -25.24 -49.01
CA GLU A 171 -38.75 -24.86 -50.25
C GLU A 171 -38.41 -23.42 -50.68
N ASN A 172 -38.44 -22.47 -49.75
CA ASN A 172 -38.07 -21.08 -50.00
C ASN A 172 -36.60 -20.94 -50.41
N ALA A 173 -35.70 -21.70 -49.79
CA ALA A 173 -34.28 -21.71 -50.12
C ALA A 173 -34.04 -22.30 -51.52
N MET A 174 -34.75 -23.37 -51.88
CA MET A 174 -34.70 -23.98 -53.21
C MET A 174 -35.21 -23.00 -54.27
N GLU A 175 -36.36 -22.36 -54.05
CA GLU A 175 -36.90 -21.35 -54.97
C GLU A 175 -35.95 -20.16 -55.14
N GLY A 176 -35.41 -19.65 -54.03
CA GLY A 176 -34.43 -18.56 -54.02
C GLY A 176 -33.15 -18.94 -54.77
N GLY A 177 -32.64 -20.16 -54.55
CA GLY A 177 -31.46 -20.70 -55.24
C GLY A 177 -31.67 -20.86 -56.75
N ILE A 178 -32.85 -21.35 -57.16
CA ILE A 178 -33.24 -21.44 -58.58
C ILE A 178 -33.24 -20.03 -59.21
N ARG A 179 -33.93 -19.07 -58.58
CA ARG A 179 -33.99 -17.68 -59.07
C ARG A 179 -32.62 -17.02 -59.15
N LEU A 180 -31.76 -17.22 -58.15
CA LEU A 180 -30.41 -16.69 -58.15
C LEU A 180 -29.57 -17.32 -59.27
N SER A 181 -29.68 -18.63 -59.48
CA SER A 181 -28.96 -19.33 -60.55
C SER A 181 -29.37 -18.79 -61.93
N PHE A 182 -30.66 -18.59 -62.17
CA PHE A 182 -31.15 -17.95 -63.39
C PHE A 182 -30.63 -16.51 -63.53
N THR A 183 -30.57 -15.75 -62.43
CA THR A 183 -30.04 -14.37 -62.44
C THR A 183 -28.54 -14.35 -62.77
N VAL A 184 -27.75 -15.24 -62.18
CA VAL A 184 -26.30 -15.37 -62.43
C VAL A 184 -26.06 -15.76 -63.88
N VAL A 185 -26.77 -16.78 -64.38
CA VAL A 185 -26.77 -17.18 -65.80
C VAL A 185 -27.06 -15.96 -66.67
N ARG A 186 -28.20 -15.29 -66.48
CA ARG A 186 -28.58 -14.10 -67.26
C ARG A 186 -27.58 -12.95 -67.20
N SER A 187 -26.76 -12.86 -66.15
CA SER A 187 -25.73 -11.81 -66.01
C SER A 187 -24.39 -12.15 -66.67
N HIS A 188 -24.09 -13.44 -66.89
CA HIS A 188 -22.83 -13.91 -67.50
C HIS A 188 -22.97 -14.22 -68.99
N TYR A 189 -24.20 -14.43 -69.46
CA TYR A 189 -24.49 -14.45 -70.89
C TYR A 189 -24.78 -13.00 -71.33
N GLU A 190 -23.83 -12.37 -72.01
CA GLU A 190 -24.10 -11.15 -72.77
C GLU A 190 -25.24 -11.41 -73.77
N ALA A 191 -25.97 -10.36 -74.16
CA ALA A 191 -27.11 -10.41 -75.09
C ALA A 191 -26.79 -11.17 -76.40
N ASP A 192 -25.50 -11.33 -76.74
CA ASP A 192 -25.02 -11.90 -77.99
C ASP A 192 -24.64 -13.39 -77.89
N ILE A 193 -24.73 -14.04 -76.71
CA ILE A 193 -24.57 -15.50 -76.63
C ILE A 193 -25.89 -16.17 -77.02
N GLY A 194 -26.09 -16.28 -78.33
CA GLY A 194 -26.92 -17.25 -79.05
C GLY A 194 -28.05 -17.91 -78.27
N VAL A 195 -28.92 -17.12 -77.66
CA VAL A 195 -30.19 -17.61 -77.11
C VAL A 195 -30.98 -18.26 -78.24
N GLU A 196 -30.82 -17.82 -79.49
CA GLU A 196 -31.36 -18.44 -80.73
C GLU A 196 -31.08 -19.95 -80.87
N LEU A 197 -29.92 -20.45 -80.45
CA LEU A 197 -29.60 -21.88 -80.51
C LEU A 197 -30.25 -22.68 -79.36
N MET A 198 -30.57 -22.01 -78.25
CA MET A 198 -31.33 -22.58 -77.15
C MET A 198 -32.85 -22.28 -77.26
N SER A 199 -33.21 -21.34 -78.13
CA SER A 199 -34.56 -20.87 -78.43
C SER A 199 -34.96 -21.22 -79.86
N GLU A 200 -34.50 -22.36 -80.38
CA GLU A 200 -35.10 -22.95 -81.59
C GLU A 200 -36.64 -23.15 -81.44
N GLY A 201 -37.20 -22.98 -80.23
CA GLY A 201 -38.65 -22.84 -79.98
C GLY A 201 -39.21 -21.42 -79.84
N PHE A 202 -38.39 -20.37 -79.65
CA PHE A 202 -38.85 -18.98 -79.46
C PHE A 202 -37.99 -17.98 -80.25
N ALA A 203 -38.49 -17.55 -81.40
CA ALA A 203 -37.89 -16.49 -82.21
C ALA A 203 -38.00 -15.12 -81.52
N GLU A 204 -36.98 -14.27 -81.64
CA GLU A 204 -37.00 -12.91 -81.09
C GLU A 204 -38.20 -12.08 -81.63
N GLY A 205 -38.92 -11.37 -80.76
CA GLY A 205 -40.10 -10.56 -81.13
C GLY A 205 -41.47 -11.19 -80.83
N VAL A 206 -41.52 -12.31 -80.09
CA VAL A 206 -42.79 -12.88 -79.59
C VAL A 206 -43.53 -11.86 -78.71
N SER A 207 -44.81 -11.62 -79.01
CA SER A 207 -45.62 -10.66 -78.25
C SER A 207 -45.75 -11.07 -76.77
N PRO A 208 -45.92 -10.12 -75.82
CA PRO A 208 -46.12 -10.44 -74.41
C PRO A 208 -47.29 -11.40 -74.16
N GLU A 209 -48.36 -11.31 -74.96
CA GLU A 209 -49.49 -12.25 -74.85
C GLU A 209 -49.11 -13.67 -75.25
N THR A 210 -48.25 -13.80 -76.27
CA THR A 210 -47.77 -15.10 -76.73
C THR A 210 -46.77 -15.71 -75.76
N LEU A 211 -45.88 -14.92 -75.16
CA LEU A 211 -45.02 -15.38 -74.07
C LEU A 211 -45.83 -15.83 -72.84
N ALA A 212 -46.87 -15.09 -72.47
CA ALA A 212 -47.77 -15.50 -71.39
C ALA A 212 -48.52 -16.81 -71.72
N ALA A 213 -48.94 -17.00 -72.97
CA ALA A 213 -49.56 -18.25 -73.42
C ALA A 213 -48.59 -19.44 -73.35
N PHE A 214 -47.31 -19.22 -73.67
CA PHE A 214 -46.28 -20.25 -73.51
C PHE A 214 -45.96 -20.52 -72.05
N GLU A 215 -45.86 -19.50 -71.19
CA GLU A 215 -45.71 -19.72 -69.74
C GLU A 215 -46.88 -20.52 -69.17
N GLU A 216 -48.11 -20.28 -69.62
CA GLU A 216 -49.29 -21.12 -69.29
C GLU A 216 -49.16 -22.55 -69.84
N GLU A 217 -48.63 -22.72 -71.05
CA GLU A 217 -48.44 -24.04 -71.68
C GLU A 217 -47.37 -24.88 -70.96
N VAL A 218 -46.25 -24.28 -70.57
CA VAL A 218 -45.15 -24.99 -69.90
C VAL A 218 -45.35 -25.07 -68.38
N ARG A 219 -46.26 -24.26 -67.80
CA ARG A 219 -46.58 -24.28 -66.36
C ARG A 219 -46.84 -25.68 -65.80
N PRO A 220 -47.67 -26.56 -66.42
CA PRO A 220 -47.92 -27.89 -65.90
C PRO A 220 -46.63 -28.72 -65.80
N ASP A 221 -45.72 -28.59 -66.76
CA ASP A 221 -44.45 -29.32 -66.76
C ASP A 221 -43.43 -28.73 -65.80
N ALA A 222 -43.40 -27.40 -65.65
CA ALA A 222 -42.61 -26.72 -64.64
C ALA A 222 -43.08 -27.10 -63.21
N GLU A 223 -44.39 -27.14 -62.97
CA GLU A 223 -44.98 -27.59 -61.71
C GLU A 223 -44.71 -29.08 -61.45
N ARG A 224 -44.79 -29.93 -62.48
CA ARG A 224 -44.48 -31.36 -62.40
C ARG A 224 -43.00 -31.60 -62.10
N LEU A 225 -42.12 -30.83 -62.73
CA LEU A 225 -40.68 -30.86 -62.48
C LEU A 225 -40.37 -30.38 -61.08
N LEU A 226 -40.97 -29.27 -60.65
CA LEU A 226 -40.85 -28.77 -59.28
C LEU A 226 -41.33 -29.81 -58.26
N ALA A 227 -42.47 -30.47 -58.50
CA ALA A 227 -42.97 -31.54 -57.64
C ALA A 227 -42.00 -32.73 -57.57
N LYS A 228 -41.40 -33.11 -58.71
CA LYS A 228 -40.39 -34.16 -58.76
C LYS A 228 -39.12 -33.78 -57.99
N TYR A 229 -38.63 -32.55 -58.16
CA TYR A 229 -37.48 -32.05 -57.39
C TYR A 229 -37.79 -31.98 -55.90
N LYS A 230 -38.99 -31.54 -55.51
CA LYS A 230 -39.43 -31.59 -54.11
C LYS A 230 -39.44 -33.02 -53.57
N GLU A 231 -39.91 -34.01 -54.33
CA GLU A 231 -39.92 -35.42 -53.91
C GLU A 231 -38.50 -36.03 -53.81
N GLU A 232 -37.60 -35.67 -54.73
CA GLU A 232 -36.25 -36.23 -54.82
C GLU A 232 -35.28 -35.61 -53.81
N PHE A 233 -35.39 -34.30 -53.56
CA PHE A 233 -34.43 -33.56 -52.74
C PHE A 233 -34.95 -33.13 -51.37
N LEU A 234 -36.27 -33.04 -51.15
CA LEU A 234 -36.83 -32.79 -49.82
C LEU A 234 -37.24 -34.12 -49.21
N LEU A 235 -36.59 -34.48 -48.10
CA LEU A 235 -36.90 -35.72 -47.38
C LEU A 235 -38.38 -35.75 -46.97
N ARG A 236 -39.03 -36.92 -47.13
CA ARG A 236 -40.38 -37.17 -46.58
C ARG A 236 -40.33 -36.94 -45.07
N PRO A 237 -41.35 -36.30 -44.47
CA PRO A 237 -41.34 -36.11 -43.02
C PRO A 237 -41.38 -37.49 -42.37
N PRO A 238 -40.70 -37.70 -41.23
CA PRO A 238 -40.88 -38.93 -40.48
C PRO A 238 -42.37 -39.03 -40.13
N THR A 239 -43.02 -40.08 -40.62
CA THR A 239 -44.35 -40.46 -40.16
C THR A 239 -44.24 -40.72 -38.67
N ALA A 240 -45.03 -40.00 -37.86
CA ALA A 240 -45.24 -40.37 -36.48
C ALA A 240 -45.77 -41.81 -36.48
N GLU A 241 -44.93 -42.75 -36.06
CA GLU A 241 -45.37 -44.08 -35.67
C GLU A 241 -46.12 -43.93 -34.33
N ASP A 242 -47.36 -44.42 -34.30
CA ASP A 242 -48.24 -44.50 -33.12
C ASP A 242 -47.63 -45.36 -32.00
#